data_AF-A0A5S9NHJ9-F1
#
_entry.id   AF-A0A5S9NHJ9-F1
#
_cell.length_a   1.000
_cell.length_b   1.000
_cell.length_c   1.000
_cell.angle_alpha   90.00
_cell.angle_beta   90.00
_cell.angle_gamma   90.00
#
_symmetry.space_group_name_H-M   'P 1'
#
loop_
_entity.id
_entity.type
_entity.pdbx_description
1 polymer ?
#
loop_
_entity_poly.entity_id
_entity_poly.type
_entity_poly.pdbx_seq_one_letter_code
_entity_poly.pdbx_strand_id
1 'polypeptide(L)'
;MLTKFQDDWILSRHSRLGLLITVVFLLQASLASNVTAQGDNDLPVVKMSPEMRVEHTQEQLIGKLPCGKLAGVTVHTRAEEQALRQRKQECLAQYRQFTPIKAIR
;
A
#
# COMPACT_ATOMS: atom_id res chain seq x y z
N MET A 1 33.10 -2.24 30.75
CA MET A 1 32.54 -0.88 31.00
C MET A 1 32.65 -0.08 29.70
N LEU A 2 31.69 -0.17 28.78
CA LEU A 2 31.74 0.52 27.47
C LEU A 2 30.36 1.07 27.05
N THR A 3 29.41 1.20 27.97
CA THR A 3 28.03 1.62 27.68
C THR A 3 27.77 3.11 27.93
N LYS A 4 28.79 3.94 28.22
CA LYS A 4 28.57 5.33 28.65
C LYS A 4 28.82 6.38 27.56
N PHE A 5 29.25 5.99 26.36
CA PHE A 5 29.64 6.94 25.32
C PHE A 5 28.61 7.12 24.19
N GLN A 6 27.53 6.34 24.20
CA GLN A 6 26.61 6.26 23.06
C GLN A 6 25.30 7.05 23.25
N ASP A 7 24.95 7.44 24.48
CA ASP A 7 23.65 8.05 24.79
C ASP A 7 23.64 9.60 24.79
N ASP A 8 24.82 10.25 24.82
CA ASP A 8 24.88 11.72 24.93
C ASP A 8 24.70 12.46 23.57
N TRP A 9 24.88 11.78 22.43
CA TRP A 9 24.81 12.44 21.12
C TRP A 9 23.38 12.63 20.59
N ILE A 10 22.41 11.86 21.12
CA ILE A 10 21.02 11.90 20.67
C ILE A 10 20.28 13.07 21.33
N LEU A 11 20.42 13.28 22.65
CA LEU A 11 19.67 14.32 23.35
C LEU A 11 20.03 15.75 22.95
N SER A 12 21.27 16.03 22.52
CA SER A 12 21.69 17.39 22.17
C SER A 12 21.13 17.87 20.82
N ARG A 13 20.86 16.96 19.88
CA ARG A 13 20.39 17.29 18.52
C ARG A 13 18.89 17.60 18.44
N HIS A 14 18.08 17.07 19.36
CA HIS A 14 16.62 17.24 19.35
C HIS A 14 16.14 18.55 19.99
N SER A 15 16.95 19.20 20.83
CA SER A 15 16.51 20.38 21.59
C SER A 15 16.28 21.62 20.71
N ARG A 16 17.09 21.81 19.65
CA ARG A 16 16.97 22.97 18.74
C ARG A 16 15.94 22.75 17.63
N LEU A 17 15.82 21.52 17.12
CA LEU A 17 14.85 21.15 16.09
C LEU A 17 13.43 21.07 16.65
N GLY A 18 13.25 20.56 17.87
CA GLY A 18 11.93 20.47 18.51
C GLY A 18 11.30 21.83 18.79
N LEU A 19 12.10 22.83 19.19
CA LEU A 19 11.61 24.18 19.47
C LEU A 19 11.21 24.94 18.20
N LEU A 20 11.88 24.70 17.07
CA LEU A 20 11.48 25.29 15.79
C LEU A 20 10.16 24.70 15.28
N ILE A 21 9.96 23.39 15.43
CA ILE A 21 8.73 22.72 14.99
C ILE A 21 7.51 23.21 15.78
N THR A 22 7.63 23.40 17.10
CA THR A 22 6.52 23.89 17.93
C THR A 22 6.14 25.34 17.61
N VAL A 23 7.12 26.21 17.33
CA VAL A 23 6.85 27.61 16.94
C VAL A 23 6.16 27.69 15.59
N VAL A 24 6.56 26.88 14.59
CA VAL A 24 5.89 26.84 13.28
C VAL A 24 4.45 26.36 13.42
N PHE A 25 4.18 25.36 14.27
CA PHE A 25 2.83 24.84 14.46
C PHE A 25 1.90 25.84 15.15
N LEU A 26 2.41 26.61 16.12
CA LEU A 26 1.64 27.67 16.79
C LEU A 26 1.39 28.89 15.89
N LEU A 27 2.32 29.21 14.98
CA LEU A 27 2.17 30.33 14.03
C LEU A 27 1.05 30.09 12.99
N GLN A 28 0.79 28.85 12.61
CA GLN A 28 -0.26 28.49 11.66
C GLN A 28 -1.68 28.72 12.22
N ALA A 29 -1.87 28.65 13.55
CA ALA A 29 -3.18 28.82 14.18
C ALA A 29 -3.68 30.28 14.14
N SER A 30 -2.78 31.25 14.01
CA SER A 30 -3.13 32.69 13.94
C SER A 30 -3.58 33.17 12.56
N LEU A 31 -3.41 32.38 11.49
CA LEU A 31 -3.83 32.77 10.13
C LEU A 31 -5.28 32.40 9.82
N ALA A 32 -5.97 31.68 10.70
CA ALA A 32 -7.38 31.36 10.55
C ALA A 32 -8.27 32.44 11.18
N SER A 33 -8.14 33.68 10.70
CA SER A 33 -9.12 34.73 10.99
C SER A 33 -9.94 35.04 9.74
N ASN A 34 -11.26 34.99 9.95
CA ASN A 34 -12.33 35.74 9.28
C ASN A 34 -12.37 35.82 7.73
N VAL A 35 -12.89 34.77 7.09
CA VAL A 35 -13.71 34.97 5.88
C VAL A 35 -15.14 35.30 6.35
N THR A 36 -15.49 36.59 6.26
CA THR A 36 -16.87 37.06 6.38
C THR A 36 -17.65 36.60 5.16
N ALA A 37 -18.70 35.81 5.40
CA ALA A 37 -19.66 35.39 4.40
C ALA A 37 -20.37 36.63 3.81
N GLN A 38 -20.01 37.02 2.59
CA GLN A 38 -20.84 37.87 1.75
C GLN A 38 -20.36 37.72 0.30
N GLY A 39 -21.17 37.13 -0.56
CA GLY A 39 -20.86 37.02 -1.98
C GLY A 39 -21.64 35.89 -2.63
N ASP A 40 -22.82 36.25 -3.15
CA ASP A 40 -23.58 35.48 -4.14
C ASP A 40 -22.63 34.81 -5.14
N ASN A 41 -22.51 33.50 -5.01
CA ASN A 41 -21.85 32.68 -6.01
C ASN A 41 -22.71 31.44 -6.19
N ASP A 42 -23.65 31.53 -7.12
CA ASP A 42 -24.20 30.35 -7.82
C ASP A 42 -23.03 29.69 -8.59
N LEU A 43 -22.16 29.01 -7.85
CA LEU A 43 -21.16 28.12 -8.42
C LEU A 43 -21.91 26.92 -8.99
N PRO A 44 -21.60 26.48 -10.23
CA PRO A 44 -22.24 25.29 -10.78
C PRO A 44 -21.96 24.11 -9.86
N VAL A 45 -23.03 23.57 -9.26
CA VAL A 45 -22.97 22.38 -8.41
C VAL A 45 -22.61 21.18 -9.29
N VAL A 46 -21.32 20.92 -9.45
CA VAL A 46 -20.83 19.73 -10.14
C VAL A 46 -21.12 18.53 -9.24
N LYS A 47 -22.14 17.76 -9.61
CA LYS A 47 -22.42 16.46 -8.99
C LYS A 47 -21.28 15.49 -9.32
N MET A 48 -20.30 15.40 -8.43
CA MET A 48 -19.31 14.34 -8.48
C MET A 48 -19.99 13.04 -8.05
N SER A 49 -20.39 12.22 -9.02
CA SER A 49 -20.79 10.84 -8.72
C SER A 49 -19.57 10.11 -8.17
N PRO A 50 -19.66 9.49 -6.98
CA PRO A 50 -18.52 8.78 -6.42
C PRO A 50 -18.11 7.65 -7.37
N GLU A 51 -16.86 7.68 -7.81
CA GLU A 51 -16.27 6.57 -8.54
C GLU A 51 -16.05 5.42 -7.57
N MET A 52 -16.93 4.43 -7.63
CA MET A 52 -16.82 3.20 -6.83
C MET A 52 -15.60 2.42 -7.30
N ARG A 53 -14.59 2.29 -6.44
CA ARG A 53 -13.44 1.42 -6.70
C ARG A 53 -13.91 -0.03 -6.70
N VAL A 54 -13.72 -0.73 -7.81
CA VAL A 54 -13.96 -2.17 -7.90
C VAL A 54 -12.79 -2.84 -7.17
N GLU A 55 -13.02 -3.28 -5.94
CA GLU A 55 -12.04 -4.12 -5.25
C GLU A 55 -12.04 -5.50 -5.90
N HIS A 56 -10.88 -5.91 -6.41
CA HIS A 56 -10.70 -7.25 -6.95
C HIS A 56 -10.75 -8.27 -5.81
N THR A 57 -11.58 -9.30 -5.97
CA THR A 57 -11.59 -10.42 -5.02
C THR A 57 -10.24 -11.14 -5.03
N GLN A 58 -9.87 -11.76 -3.91
CA GLN A 58 -8.60 -12.49 -3.79
C GLN A 58 -8.45 -13.58 -4.86
N GLU A 59 -9.55 -14.20 -5.27
CA GLU A 59 -9.62 -15.17 -6.37
C GLU A 59 -9.20 -14.56 -7.72
N GLN A 60 -9.66 -13.34 -8.02
CA GLN A 60 -9.28 -12.61 -9.23
C GLN A 60 -7.80 -12.23 -9.19
N LEU A 61 -7.28 -11.88 -8.01
CA LEU A 61 -5.86 -11.60 -7.82
C LEU A 61 -5.03 -12.87 -8.08
N ILE A 62 -5.41 -14.01 -7.53
CA ILE A 62 -4.75 -15.31 -7.75
C ILE A 62 -4.64 -15.63 -9.25
N GLY A 63 -5.70 -15.40 -10.03
CA GLY A 63 -5.68 -15.63 -11.48
C GLY A 63 -4.67 -14.78 -12.24
N LYS A 64 -4.44 -13.53 -11.79
CA LYS A 64 -3.53 -12.57 -12.41
C LYS A 64 -2.07 -12.74 -11.98
N LEU A 65 -1.79 -13.52 -10.92
CA LEU A 65 -0.44 -13.69 -10.42
C LEU A 65 0.44 -14.51 -11.40
N PRO A 66 1.72 -14.15 -11.55
CA PRO A 66 2.66 -14.95 -12.33
C PRO A 66 2.95 -16.28 -11.61
N CYS A 67 3.20 -17.34 -12.38
CA CYS A 67 3.37 -18.70 -11.88
C CYS A 67 4.41 -18.83 -10.75
N GLY A 68 5.52 -18.08 -10.84
CA GLY A 68 6.57 -18.08 -9.80
C GLY A 68 6.16 -17.45 -8.46
N LYS A 69 5.09 -16.65 -8.44
CA LYS A 69 4.57 -16.01 -7.21
C LYS A 69 3.44 -16.80 -6.56
N LEU A 70 2.88 -17.81 -7.22
CA LEU A 70 1.78 -18.63 -6.68
C LEU A 70 2.17 -19.48 -5.45
N ALA A 71 3.46 -19.69 -5.19
CA ALA A 71 3.93 -20.45 -4.03
C ALA A 71 3.82 -19.67 -2.71
N GLY A 72 3.89 -18.33 -2.76
CA GLY A 72 3.84 -17.46 -1.59
C GLY A 72 2.45 -16.93 -1.27
N VAL A 73 1.41 -17.40 -1.97
CA VAL A 73 0.03 -16.93 -1.76
C VAL A 73 -0.58 -17.67 -0.56
N THR A 74 -0.98 -16.90 0.44
CA THR A 74 -1.83 -17.40 1.54
C THR A 74 -3.29 -17.33 1.12
N VAL A 75 -4.03 -18.40 1.40
CA VAL A 75 -5.47 -18.51 1.15
C VAL A 75 -6.20 -18.65 2.47
N HIS A 76 -7.37 -18.03 2.58
CA HIS A 76 -8.18 -18.01 3.80
C HIS A 76 -9.54 -18.70 3.60
N THR A 77 -9.98 -18.85 2.36
CA THR A 77 -11.26 -19.50 2.03
C THR A 77 -11.06 -20.72 1.13
N ARG A 78 -12.06 -21.63 1.13
CA ARG A 78 -12.04 -22.83 0.29
C ARG A 78 -12.06 -22.51 -1.20
N ALA A 79 -12.76 -21.44 -1.58
CA ALA A 79 -12.86 -21.00 -2.97
C ALA A 79 -11.50 -20.45 -3.47
N GLU A 80 -10.79 -19.68 -2.65
CA GLU A 80 -9.42 -19.24 -2.93
C GLU A 80 -8.44 -20.42 -3.06
N GLU A 81 -8.55 -21.43 -2.20
CA GLU A 81 -7.71 -22.63 -2.28
C GLU A 81 -7.94 -23.40 -3.59
N GLN A 82 -9.21 -23.52 -4.02
CA GLN A 82 -9.57 -24.13 -5.29
C GLN A 82 -9.00 -23.32 -6.47
N ALA A 83 -9.16 -22.00 -6.46
CA ALA A 83 -8.62 -21.12 -7.48
C ALA A 83 -7.07 -21.21 -7.56
N LEU A 84 -6.39 -21.26 -6.41
CA LEU A 84 -4.94 -21.41 -6.36
C LEU A 84 -4.46 -22.75 -6.91
N ARG A 85 -5.16 -23.85 -6.58
CA ARG A 85 -4.83 -25.18 -7.11
C ARG A 85 -5.01 -25.26 -8.61
N GLN A 86 -6.12 -24.74 -9.12
CA GLN A 86 -6.37 -24.68 -10.57
C GLN A 86 -5.26 -23.89 -11.27
N ARG A 87 -4.92 -22.70 -10.74
CA ARG A 87 -3.89 -21.87 -11.35
C ARG A 87 -2.50 -22.52 -11.34
N LYS A 88 -2.16 -23.24 -10.27
CA LYS A 88 -0.92 -24.02 -10.20
C LYS A 88 -0.86 -25.12 -11.27
N GLN A 89 -1.98 -25.81 -11.53
CA GLN A 89 -2.03 -26.84 -12.58
C GLN A 89 -1.86 -26.25 -13.98
N GLU A 90 -2.49 -25.11 -14.25
CA GLU A 90 -2.34 -24.39 -15.52
C GLU A 90 -0.89 -23.99 -15.77
N CYS A 91 -0.22 -23.45 -14.74
CA CYS A 91 1.20 -23.13 -14.80
C CYS A 91 2.07 -24.37 -15.08
N LEU A 92 1.80 -25.49 -14.41
CA LEU A 92 2.55 -26.74 -14.65
C LEU A 92 2.33 -27.28 -16.06
N ALA A 93 1.11 -27.18 -16.60
CA ALA A 93 0.82 -27.59 -17.97
C ALA A 93 1.62 -26.76 -18.98
N GLN A 94 1.75 -25.44 -18.74
CA GLN A 94 2.59 -24.57 -19.57
C GLN A 94 4.07 -24.97 -19.51
N TYR A 95 4.61 -25.26 -18.33
CA TYR A 95 6.02 -25.69 -18.21
C TYR A 95 6.29 -27.05 -18.89
N ARG A 96 5.34 -27.98 -18.84
CA ARG A 96 5.48 -29.29 -19.51
C ARG A 96 5.63 -29.19 -21.02
N GLN A 97 5.11 -28.12 -21.65
CA GLN A 97 5.31 -27.88 -23.10
C GLN A 97 6.78 -27.59 -23.44
N PHE A 98 7.56 -27.11 -22.47
CA PHE A 98 8.98 -26.80 -22.63
C PHE A 98 9.90 -27.91 -22.11
N THR A 99 9.38 -28.94 -21.46
CA THR A 99 10.19 -30.12 -21.09
C THR A 99 10.39 -30.97 -22.34
N PRO A 100 11.61 -31.09 -22.90
CA PRO A 100 11.84 -32.04 -23.98
C PRO A 100 11.53 -33.44 -23.42
N ILE A 101 10.51 -34.10 -23.99
CA ILE A 101 10.12 -35.48 -23.66
C ILE A 101 11.30 -36.48 -23.88
N LYS A 102 12.42 -35.99 -24.44
CA LYS A 102 13.65 -36.73 -24.73
C LYS A 102 14.85 -36.19 -23.94
N ALA A 103 14.77 -36.11 -22.61
CA ALA A 103 15.97 -36.02 -21.80
C ALA A 103 15.99 -37.22 -20.85
N ILE A 104 17.01 -38.06 -21.02
CA ILE A 104 17.33 -39.27 -20.27
C ILE A 104 16.62 -40.52 -20.84
N ARG A 105 17.38 -41.24 -21.67
CA ARG A 105 17.20 -42.65 -21.99
C ARG A 105 18.19 -43.43 -21.13
#